data_AF-A0A531JZI6-F1
#
_entry.id   AF-A0A531JZI6-F1
#
_cell.length_a   1.000
_cell.length_b   1.000
_cell.length_c   1.000
_cell.angle_alpha   90.00
_cell.angle_beta   90.00
_cell.angle_gamma   90.00
#
_symmetry.space_group_name_H-M   'P 1'
#
loop_
_entity.id
_entity.type
_entity.pdbx_description
1 polymer ?
#
loop_
_entity_poly.entity_id
_entity_poly.type
_entity_poly.pdbx_seq_one_letter_code
_entity_poly.pdbx_strand_id
1 'polypeptide(L)'
;MALSVTLTGTTVTLDETAGLQNDDTNTALPTAFSSRLTALGADPATAINAAVSNGNVISISGVTGSVGNIAFTDSTGGALDGDSSGLFTNDGEEIFLFTDTQNDNIVLGKTSAGAIAFAVYLEETGSPVSGGKFWSIQYEALEHPDATNPDDSIDLDGNLKVSVSEEINFAFAGAPSGSNLFMMFGNPASTQIVVIGKDPLDQSAGGNITTKDVLNISQAGSTTSFGVNGNQINPGEGAFITYVTGANTNFLVPNLDQNEADVEANIAFTNVVNASSASFTVNQTNPGVGPV
;
A
#
# COMPACT_ATOMS: atom_id res chain seq x y z
N MET A 1 6.12 2.38 -15.20
CA MET A 1 7.23 2.15 -14.23
C MET A 1 6.65 1.36 -13.09
N ALA A 2 7.42 0.46 -12.48
CA ALA A 2 6.96 -0.22 -11.26
C ALA A 2 6.92 0.77 -10.10
N LEU A 3 5.97 0.58 -9.18
CA LEU A 3 5.94 1.26 -7.89
C LEU A 3 7.29 1.10 -7.19
N SER A 4 7.81 2.19 -6.65
CA SER A 4 9.07 2.20 -5.92
C SER A 4 9.08 3.23 -4.82
N VAL A 5 9.76 2.90 -3.72
CA VAL A 5 10.17 3.81 -2.66
C VAL A 5 11.68 3.86 -2.63
N THR A 6 12.25 5.05 -2.61
CA THR A 6 13.71 5.26 -2.62
C THR A 6 14.11 6.28 -1.57
N LEU A 7 15.26 6.06 -0.94
CA LEU A 7 15.88 7.07 -0.08
C LEU A 7 16.36 8.25 -0.92
N THR A 8 16.12 9.47 -0.46
CA THR A 8 16.54 10.71 -1.12
C THR A 8 17.98 11.09 -0.81
N GLY A 9 18.55 10.50 0.25
CA GLY A 9 19.81 10.92 0.88
C GLY A 9 19.64 11.92 2.01
N THR A 10 18.43 12.44 2.24
CA THR A 10 18.10 13.21 3.45
C THR A 10 18.04 12.28 4.65
N THR A 11 18.65 12.67 5.76
CA THR A 11 18.62 11.95 7.04
C THR A 11 17.84 12.76 8.09
N VAL A 12 17.60 12.14 9.24
CA VAL A 12 17.20 12.83 10.47
C VAL A 12 18.19 12.42 11.56
N THR A 13 18.78 13.38 12.23
CA THR A 13 19.75 13.18 13.31
C THR A 13 19.29 13.94 14.53
N LEU A 14 18.95 13.21 15.58
CA LEU A 14 18.66 13.76 16.90
C LEU A 14 19.98 13.84 17.67
N ASP A 15 20.22 14.97 18.32
CA ASP A 15 21.42 15.22 19.12
C ASP A 15 21.05 15.32 20.62
N GLU A 16 21.73 14.54 21.47
CA GLU A 16 21.51 14.57 22.93
C GLU A 16 22.20 15.75 23.62
N THR A 17 23.08 16.47 22.92
CA THR A 17 23.80 17.61 23.48
C THR A 17 22.89 18.81 23.75
N ALA A 18 23.31 19.67 24.67
CA ALA A 18 22.49 20.79 25.11
C ALA A 18 22.34 21.86 24.01
N GLY A 19 21.11 22.05 23.52
CA GLY A 19 20.78 23.08 22.54
C GLY A 19 19.85 22.53 21.47
N LEU A 20 19.62 23.30 20.41
CA LEU A 20 19.13 22.74 19.16
C LEU A 20 20.33 22.58 18.25
N GLN A 21 20.70 21.35 17.94
CA GLN A 21 21.76 20.99 17.02
C GLN A 21 21.18 20.14 15.89
N ASN A 22 21.93 19.98 14.80
CA ASN A 22 21.55 19.12 13.67
C ASN A 22 20.09 19.29 13.20
N ASP A 23 19.27 18.23 13.32
CA ASP A 23 17.86 18.22 12.92
C ASP A 23 16.90 18.41 14.12
N ASP A 24 17.44 18.73 15.30
CA ASP A 24 16.65 18.95 16.52
C ASP A 24 15.61 20.04 16.31
N THR A 25 14.46 19.85 16.94
CA THR A 25 13.31 20.72 16.73
C THR A 25 12.49 20.91 18.00
N ASN A 26 12.14 22.17 18.26
CA ASN A 26 11.08 22.53 19.21
C ASN A 26 9.71 22.66 18.52
N THR A 27 9.60 22.23 17.27
CA THR A 27 8.32 22.26 16.56
C THR A 27 7.38 21.24 17.16
N ALA A 28 6.10 21.60 17.27
CA ALA A 28 5.09 20.65 17.72
C ALA A 28 5.06 19.42 16.81
N LEU A 29 5.13 18.23 17.41
CA LEU A 29 5.03 16.96 16.69
C LEU A 29 3.70 16.90 15.92
N PRO A 30 3.65 16.18 14.78
CA PRO A 30 2.40 15.88 14.09
C PRO A 30 1.35 15.31 15.05
N THR A 31 0.09 15.76 14.91
CA THR A 31 -0.99 15.39 15.84
C THR A 31 -1.21 13.89 15.96
N ALA A 32 -1.09 13.17 14.83
CA ALA A 32 -1.22 11.71 14.81
C ALA A 32 -0.12 11.02 15.64
N PHE A 33 1.10 11.57 15.61
CA PHE A 33 2.23 11.02 16.35
C PHE A 33 2.14 11.37 17.84
N SER A 34 1.98 12.65 18.18
CA SER A 34 1.90 13.11 19.58
C SER A 34 0.75 12.46 20.35
N SER A 35 -0.45 12.40 19.75
CA SER A 35 -1.62 11.77 20.39
C SER A 35 -1.39 10.28 20.64
N ARG A 36 -0.70 9.61 19.70
CA ARG A 36 -0.42 8.18 19.82
C ARG A 36 0.57 7.91 20.95
N LEU A 37 1.66 8.68 21.04
CA LEU A 37 2.64 8.58 22.12
C LEU A 37 2.01 8.81 23.51
N THR A 38 1.19 9.85 23.66
CA THR A 38 0.44 10.08 24.90
C THR A 38 -0.46 8.90 25.27
N ALA A 39 -1.16 8.30 24.30
CA ALA A 39 -2.00 7.13 24.53
C ALA A 39 -1.21 5.87 24.94
N LEU A 40 0.07 5.79 24.54
CA LEU A 40 1.01 4.74 24.92
C LEU A 40 1.72 5.01 26.26
N GLY A 41 1.44 6.14 26.91
CA GLY A 41 2.06 6.52 28.17
C GLY A 41 3.43 7.22 28.04
N ALA A 42 3.85 7.57 26.82
CA ALA A 42 5.07 8.33 26.55
C ALA A 42 4.70 9.78 26.18
N ASP A 43 4.45 10.62 27.17
CA ASP A 43 4.07 12.02 26.92
C ASP A 43 5.20 12.77 26.20
N PRO A 44 5.00 13.34 25.00
CA PRO A 44 6.04 14.11 24.31
C PRO A 44 6.69 15.22 25.16
N ALA A 45 6.00 15.74 26.19
CA ALA A 45 6.56 16.73 27.11
C ALA A 45 7.66 16.20 28.04
N THR A 46 7.77 14.87 28.20
CA THR A 46 8.81 14.23 29.02
C THR A 46 9.98 13.70 28.18
N ALA A 47 9.97 13.93 26.87
CA ALA A 47 11.06 13.55 26.00
C ALA A 47 12.33 14.36 26.31
N ILE A 48 13.48 13.73 26.09
CA ILE A 48 14.81 14.35 26.17
C ILE A 48 14.97 15.35 25.03
N ASN A 49 14.69 14.91 23.80
CA ASN A 49 14.74 15.74 22.60
C ASN A 49 13.86 15.14 21.48
N ALA A 50 13.66 15.91 20.41
CA ALA A 50 12.99 15.50 19.19
C ALA A 50 13.67 16.12 17.96
N ALA A 51 13.66 15.41 16.83
CA ALA A 51 14.23 15.87 15.57
C ALA A 51 13.31 15.61 14.39
N VAL A 52 13.46 16.39 13.32
CA VAL A 52 12.71 16.22 12.06
C VAL A 52 13.60 16.45 10.85
N SER A 53 13.49 15.58 9.85
CA SER A 53 14.26 15.73 8.62
C SER A 53 13.94 17.05 7.89
N ASN A 54 14.99 17.73 7.39
CA ASN A 54 14.87 18.95 6.61
C ASN A 54 14.45 18.69 5.14
N GLY A 55 13.38 17.93 4.95
CA GLY A 55 12.90 17.46 3.66
C GLY A 55 12.53 16.00 3.68
N ASN A 56 12.10 15.49 2.53
CA ASN A 56 11.69 14.10 2.41
C ASN A 56 12.90 13.18 2.53
N VAL A 57 12.81 12.17 3.42
CA VAL A 57 13.76 11.05 3.54
C VAL A 57 13.49 10.01 2.46
N ILE A 58 12.22 9.82 2.11
CA ILE A 58 11.79 8.92 1.04
C ILE A 58 11.13 9.66 -0.10
N SER A 59 11.30 9.15 -1.32
CA SER A 59 10.51 9.51 -2.50
C SER A 59 9.80 8.28 -3.03
N ILE A 60 8.54 8.47 -3.42
CA ILE A 60 7.67 7.45 -3.97
C ILE A 60 7.44 7.77 -5.44
N SER A 61 7.63 6.79 -6.30
CA SER A 61 7.47 6.95 -7.75
C SER A 61 6.86 5.72 -8.40
N GLY A 62 6.39 5.86 -9.64
CA GLY A 62 5.78 4.76 -10.39
C GLY A 62 4.36 4.39 -9.93
N VAL A 63 3.74 5.19 -9.06
CA VAL A 63 2.34 5.02 -8.65
C VAL A 63 1.45 5.20 -9.88
N THR A 64 0.61 4.21 -10.16
CA THR A 64 -0.32 4.28 -11.29
C THR A 64 -1.79 4.32 -10.88
N GLY A 65 -2.10 3.90 -9.65
CA GLY A 65 -3.36 4.15 -8.95
C GLY A 65 -3.21 5.24 -7.88
N SER A 66 -3.59 4.90 -6.65
CA SER A 66 -3.31 5.71 -5.46
C SER A 66 -2.32 4.99 -4.53
N VAL A 67 -1.55 5.73 -3.75
CA VAL A 67 -0.80 5.14 -2.64
C VAL A 67 -1.83 4.58 -1.65
N GLY A 68 -1.72 3.28 -1.35
CA GLY A 68 -2.61 2.58 -0.43
C GLY A 68 -2.14 2.74 1.01
N ASN A 69 -0.92 2.29 1.28
CA ASN A 69 -0.29 2.38 2.60
C ASN A 69 1.20 2.71 2.48
N ILE A 70 1.74 3.38 3.49
CA ILE A 70 3.18 3.57 3.71
C ILE A 70 3.47 3.14 5.13
N ALA A 71 4.36 2.16 5.32
CA ALA A 71 4.60 1.62 6.65
C ALA A 71 6.09 1.44 6.93
N PHE A 72 6.46 1.54 8.20
CA PHE A 72 7.72 0.99 8.66
C PHE A 72 7.63 -0.52 8.81
N THR A 73 8.66 -1.22 8.33
CA THR A 73 8.69 -2.68 8.22
C THR A 73 10.06 -3.25 8.58
N ASP A 74 10.09 -4.55 8.83
CA ASP A 74 11.30 -5.33 9.01
C ASP A 74 11.99 -5.62 7.65
N SER A 75 13.02 -6.47 7.69
CA SER A 75 13.72 -6.91 6.47
C SER A 75 12.91 -7.80 5.52
N THR A 76 11.79 -8.37 6.00
CA THR A 76 10.89 -9.25 5.24
C THR A 76 9.68 -8.52 4.66
N GLY A 77 9.50 -7.24 5.01
CA GLY A 77 8.33 -6.42 4.65
C GLY A 77 7.14 -6.60 5.61
N GLY A 78 7.33 -7.32 6.71
CA GLY A 78 6.36 -7.46 7.80
C GLY A 78 6.47 -6.31 8.81
N ALA A 79 5.56 -6.30 9.80
CA ALA A 79 5.64 -5.38 10.92
C ALA A 79 6.85 -5.73 11.80
N LEU A 80 7.50 -4.73 12.39
CA LEU A 80 8.50 -4.95 13.42
C LEU A 80 7.78 -5.43 14.70
N ASP A 81 8.18 -6.55 15.25
CA ASP A 81 7.48 -7.20 16.37
C ASP A 81 8.41 -7.70 17.50
N GLY A 82 9.50 -6.95 17.70
CA GLY A 82 10.56 -7.27 18.66
C GLY A 82 11.91 -7.46 18.01
N ASP A 83 12.09 -7.00 16.77
CA ASP A 83 13.37 -7.00 16.07
C ASP A 83 14.42 -6.19 16.83
N SER A 84 15.65 -6.70 16.89
CA SER A 84 16.76 -5.95 17.49
C SER A 84 16.98 -4.63 16.74
N SER A 85 17.06 -3.51 17.47
CA SER A 85 17.47 -2.24 16.88
C SER A 85 18.98 -2.16 16.67
N GLY A 86 19.76 -2.96 17.41
CA GLY A 86 21.21 -2.82 17.53
C GLY A 86 21.66 -1.74 18.52
N LEU A 87 20.71 -1.01 19.12
CA LEU A 87 20.97 0.06 20.08
C LEU A 87 20.69 -0.40 21.51
N PHE A 88 21.36 0.26 22.45
CA PHE A 88 21.22 0.03 23.89
C PHE A 88 20.95 1.36 24.59
N THR A 89 20.26 1.32 25.72
CA THR A 89 20.19 2.47 26.63
C THR A 89 21.57 2.68 27.29
N ASN A 90 21.85 3.88 27.79
CA ASN A 90 23.10 4.16 28.49
C ASN A 90 23.33 3.26 29.73
N ASP A 91 22.28 2.65 30.28
CA ASP A 91 22.35 1.69 31.38
C ASP A 91 22.57 0.23 30.91
N GLY A 92 22.71 0.02 29.59
CA GLY A 92 23.04 -1.27 28.95
C GLY A 92 21.85 -2.16 28.62
N GLU A 93 20.62 -1.63 28.58
CA GLU A 93 19.44 -2.40 28.18
C GLU A 93 19.29 -2.40 26.66
N GLU A 94 19.14 -3.58 26.05
CA GLU A 94 18.89 -3.71 24.61
C GLU A 94 17.52 -3.13 24.23
N ILE A 95 17.48 -2.44 23.08
CA ILE A 95 16.27 -1.83 22.54
C ILE A 95 15.79 -2.64 21.33
N PHE A 96 14.51 -3.00 21.35
CA PHE A 96 13.82 -3.73 20.28
C PHE A 96 12.81 -2.82 19.58
N LEU A 97 12.64 -3.02 18.27
CA LEU A 97 11.75 -2.24 17.42
C LEU A 97 10.37 -2.89 17.33
N PHE A 98 9.34 -2.06 17.43
CA PHE A 98 7.95 -2.46 17.27
C PHE A 98 7.21 -1.46 16.39
N THR A 99 6.59 -1.93 15.30
CA THR A 99 5.63 -1.13 14.53
C THR A 99 4.37 -0.94 15.37
N ASP A 100 3.86 0.28 15.46
CA ASP A 100 2.65 0.55 16.21
C ASP A 100 1.41 -0.08 15.56
N THR A 101 0.56 -0.71 16.37
CA THR A 101 -0.58 -1.50 15.88
C THR A 101 -1.75 -0.66 15.38
N GLN A 102 -1.77 0.65 15.64
CA GLN A 102 -2.85 1.56 15.22
C GLN A 102 -2.40 2.55 14.14
N ASN A 103 -1.09 2.76 14.00
CA ASN A 103 -0.50 3.62 13.00
C ASN A 103 0.90 3.08 12.64
N ASP A 104 0.99 2.31 11.58
CA ASP A 104 2.20 1.64 11.11
C ASP A 104 3.26 2.59 10.50
N ASN A 105 2.95 3.88 10.42
CA ASN A 105 3.93 4.94 10.22
C ASN A 105 4.75 5.23 11.49
N ILE A 106 4.44 4.62 12.64
CA ILE A 106 5.17 4.79 13.90
C ILE A 106 5.94 3.50 14.23
N VAL A 107 7.21 3.65 14.56
CA VAL A 107 8.02 2.60 15.20
C VAL A 107 8.45 3.05 16.58
N LEU A 108 8.38 2.13 17.53
CA LEU A 108 8.77 2.31 18.92
C LEU A 108 10.01 1.48 19.20
N GLY A 109 11.07 2.12 19.69
CA GLY A 109 12.20 1.45 20.32
C GLY A 109 11.87 1.19 21.79
N LYS A 110 11.76 -0.08 22.19
CA LYS A 110 11.39 -0.48 23.55
C LYS A 110 12.45 -1.36 24.20
N THR A 111 12.68 -1.15 25.49
CA THR A 111 13.47 -2.09 26.29
C THR A 111 12.70 -3.38 26.53
N SER A 112 13.37 -4.42 27.04
CA SER A 112 12.72 -5.70 27.40
C SER A 112 11.59 -5.55 28.45
N ALA A 113 11.62 -4.48 29.25
CA ALA A 113 10.56 -4.14 30.20
C ALA A 113 9.36 -3.43 29.56
N GLY A 114 9.44 -3.09 28.27
CA GLY A 114 8.39 -2.40 27.52
C GLY A 114 8.42 -0.88 27.66
N ALA A 115 9.43 -0.31 28.31
CA ALA A 115 9.65 1.13 28.36
C ALA A 115 10.02 1.64 26.96
N ILE A 116 9.47 2.77 26.53
CA ILE A 116 9.77 3.36 25.22
C ILE A 116 11.01 4.24 25.39
N ALA A 117 12.12 3.83 24.79
CA ALA A 117 13.38 4.58 24.80
C ALA A 117 13.40 5.66 23.70
N PHE A 118 12.85 5.36 22.53
CA PHE A 118 12.65 6.32 21.45
C PHE A 118 11.46 5.92 20.56
N ALA A 119 11.01 6.84 19.70
CA ALA A 119 10.06 6.56 18.65
C ALA A 119 10.41 7.31 17.35
N VAL A 120 10.09 6.69 16.21
CA VAL A 120 10.26 7.26 14.88
C VAL A 120 8.90 7.32 14.19
N TYR A 121 8.61 8.41 13.49
CA TYR A 121 7.37 8.60 12.76
C TYR A 121 7.60 9.04 11.32
N LEU A 122 6.90 8.40 10.39
CA LEU A 122 6.85 8.76 8.98
C LEU A 122 5.67 9.70 8.72
N GLU A 123 5.99 10.97 8.50
CA GLU A 123 5.02 11.96 8.04
C GLU A 123 4.94 11.95 6.51
N GLU A 124 3.79 11.56 5.97
CA GLU A 124 3.54 11.57 4.53
C GLU A 124 3.53 13.00 3.96
N THR A 125 4.04 13.15 2.74
CA THR A 125 4.13 14.45 2.07
C THR A 125 3.68 14.38 0.60
N GLY A 126 3.20 15.51 0.10
CA GLY A 126 2.67 15.66 -1.26
C GLY A 126 1.16 15.43 -1.35
N SER A 127 0.56 15.93 -2.43
CA SER A 127 -0.84 15.69 -2.77
C SER A 127 -0.96 15.48 -4.28
N PRO A 128 -1.06 14.22 -4.77
CA PRO A 128 -1.05 12.95 -4.02
C PRO A 128 0.29 12.66 -3.32
N VAL A 129 0.29 11.70 -2.38
CA VAL A 129 1.46 11.33 -1.59
C VAL A 129 2.61 10.90 -2.51
N SER A 130 3.79 11.49 -2.32
CA SER A 130 4.98 11.29 -3.18
C SER A 130 6.30 11.21 -2.40
N GLY A 131 6.24 11.28 -1.08
CA GLY A 131 7.40 11.09 -0.22
C GLY A 131 7.01 11.19 1.25
N GLY A 132 8.01 11.23 2.13
CA GLY A 132 7.78 11.35 3.57
C GLY A 132 8.97 11.90 4.32
N LYS A 133 8.69 12.67 5.36
CA LYS A 133 9.66 13.15 6.35
C LYS A 133 9.71 12.18 7.52
N PHE A 134 10.85 12.07 8.17
CA PHE A 134 10.95 11.32 9.41
C PHE A 134 11.05 12.28 10.60
N TRP A 135 10.30 11.94 11.63
CA TRP A 135 10.41 12.51 12.96
C TRP A 135 11.03 11.47 13.89
N SER A 136 11.84 11.91 14.84
CA SER A 136 12.30 11.07 15.94
C SER A 136 12.09 11.81 17.27
N ILE A 137 11.83 11.05 18.33
CA ILE A 137 11.70 11.55 19.68
C ILE A 137 12.30 10.54 20.65
N GLN A 138 12.96 11.02 21.68
CA GLN A 138 13.73 10.19 22.59
C GLN A 138 13.30 10.42 24.04
N TYR A 139 13.27 9.36 24.84
CA TYR A 139 12.83 9.35 26.24
C TYR A 139 13.89 8.80 27.20
N GLU A 140 14.81 7.97 26.72
CA GLU A 140 15.94 7.46 27.49
C GLU A 140 17.24 7.71 26.74
N ALA A 141 18.31 8.05 27.46
CA ALA A 141 19.63 8.26 26.87
C ALA A 141 20.16 6.95 26.27
N LEU A 142 20.77 7.04 25.09
CA LEU A 142 21.30 5.88 24.38
C LEU A 142 22.79 5.68 24.70
N GLU A 143 23.26 4.44 24.59
CA GLU A 143 24.68 4.13 24.76
C GLU A 143 25.47 4.58 23.53
N HIS A 144 26.45 5.46 23.75
CA HIS A 144 27.40 5.88 22.74
C HIS A 144 28.75 5.16 22.93
N PRO A 145 29.31 4.53 21.89
CA PRO A 145 30.55 3.77 22.00
C PRO A 145 31.78 4.63 22.33
N ASP A 146 31.83 5.90 21.93
CA ASP A 146 32.90 6.83 22.26
C ASP A 146 32.47 7.93 23.24
N ALA A 147 32.64 7.67 24.53
CA ALA A 147 32.36 8.65 25.60
C ALA A 147 33.25 9.92 25.57
N THR A 148 34.24 10.00 24.68
CA THR A 148 35.11 11.19 24.53
C THR A 148 34.71 12.07 23.35
N ASN A 149 33.83 11.58 22.47
CA ASN A 149 33.29 12.32 21.35
C ASN A 149 31.83 12.68 21.60
N PRO A 150 31.49 13.96 21.86
CA PRO A 150 30.11 14.36 22.04
C PRO A 150 29.26 14.22 20.76
N ASP A 151 29.88 14.13 19.58
CA ASP A 151 29.21 14.02 18.28
C ASP A 151 29.27 12.57 17.74
N ASP A 152 29.32 11.57 18.61
CA ASP A 152 29.35 10.16 18.20
C ASP A 152 27.96 9.70 17.74
N SER A 153 27.74 9.55 16.43
CA SER A 153 26.43 9.16 15.91
C SER A 153 26.23 7.65 15.91
N ILE A 154 25.09 7.19 16.40
CA ILE A 154 24.61 5.81 16.26
C ILE A 154 23.48 5.72 15.22
N ASP A 155 23.42 4.60 14.49
CA ASP A 155 22.41 4.35 13.45
C ASP A 155 21.73 3.00 13.74
N LEU A 156 20.50 2.84 13.25
CA LEU A 156 19.75 1.59 13.29
C LEU A 156 20.30 0.52 12.33
N ASP A 157 21.44 0.74 11.67
CA ASP A 157 22.15 -0.19 10.75
C ASP A 157 21.23 -0.84 9.70
N GLY A 158 20.22 -0.08 9.26
CA GLY A 158 19.22 -0.58 8.32
C GLY A 158 18.20 -1.58 8.89
N ASN A 159 18.08 -1.72 10.21
CA ASN A 159 17.06 -2.55 10.87
C ASN A 159 15.64 -1.99 10.71
N LEU A 160 15.51 -0.72 10.30
CA LEU A 160 14.23 -0.07 9.99
C LEU A 160 14.08 0.11 8.48
N LYS A 161 13.03 -0.48 7.88
CA LYS A 161 12.70 -0.35 6.44
C LYS A 161 11.40 0.40 6.24
N VAL A 162 11.17 0.90 5.02
CA VAL A 162 9.88 1.46 4.59
C VAL A 162 9.31 0.63 3.45
N SER A 163 8.04 0.28 3.55
CA SER A 163 7.27 -0.33 2.47
C SER A 163 6.19 0.63 1.97
N VAL A 164 5.78 0.43 0.72
CA VAL A 164 4.71 1.19 0.07
C VAL A 164 3.83 0.23 -0.69
N SER A 165 2.52 0.43 -0.62
CA SER A 165 1.55 -0.27 -1.44
C SER A 165 0.79 0.70 -2.35
N GLU A 166 0.31 0.20 -3.49
CA GLU A 166 -0.59 0.95 -4.36
C GLU A 166 -1.95 0.24 -4.41
N GLU A 167 -3.00 1.05 -4.56
CA GLU A 167 -4.36 0.60 -4.81
C GLU A 167 -4.77 1.01 -6.22
N ILE A 168 -5.21 0.05 -7.03
CA ILE A 168 -5.70 0.28 -8.39
C ILE A 168 -7.17 -0.12 -8.43
N ASN A 169 -8.03 0.86 -8.73
CA ASN A 169 -9.46 0.66 -8.81
C ASN A 169 -9.89 0.40 -10.26
N PHE A 170 -10.66 -0.68 -10.45
CA PHE A 170 -11.25 -1.03 -11.73
C PHE A 170 -12.77 -0.87 -11.65
N ALA A 171 -13.36 -0.31 -12.71
CA ALA A 171 -14.80 -0.16 -12.83
C ALA A 171 -15.27 -0.68 -14.19
N PHE A 172 -16.47 -1.24 -14.23
CA PHE A 172 -17.09 -1.77 -15.45
C PHE A 172 -17.71 -0.67 -16.33
N ALA A 173 -17.54 0.60 -15.98
CA ALA A 173 -18.12 1.72 -16.72
C ALA A 173 -17.64 1.73 -18.17
N GLY A 174 -18.57 1.88 -19.12
CA GLY A 174 -18.26 1.89 -20.55
C GLY A 174 -18.11 0.50 -21.18
N ALA A 175 -18.25 -0.59 -20.42
CA ALA A 175 -18.23 -1.94 -20.98
C ALA A 175 -19.37 -2.16 -22.00
N PRO A 176 -19.11 -2.81 -23.14
CA PRO A 176 -20.16 -3.08 -24.12
C PRO A 176 -21.27 -3.96 -23.52
N SER A 177 -22.52 -3.53 -23.68
CA SER A 177 -23.68 -4.25 -23.13
C SER A 177 -23.93 -5.57 -23.86
N GLY A 178 -24.52 -6.54 -23.17
CA GLY A 178 -24.90 -7.83 -23.75
C GLY A 178 -24.04 -8.99 -23.23
N SER A 179 -24.14 -10.13 -23.91
CA SER A 179 -23.30 -11.31 -23.64
C SER A 179 -21.97 -11.16 -24.38
N ASN A 180 -20.87 -11.35 -23.66
CA ASN A 180 -19.51 -11.20 -24.14
C ASN A 180 -18.65 -12.36 -23.61
N LEU A 181 -17.65 -12.83 -24.36
CA LEU A 181 -16.75 -13.89 -23.87
C LEU A 181 -15.76 -13.39 -22.83
N PHE A 182 -15.33 -12.13 -22.97
CA PHE A 182 -14.38 -11.51 -22.07
C PHE A 182 -14.63 -10.02 -21.91
N MET A 183 -13.96 -9.43 -20.93
CA MET A 183 -13.79 -7.99 -20.82
C MET A 183 -12.34 -7.68 -20.48
N MET A 184 -11.79 -6.59 -21.00
CA MET A 184 -10.53 -6.03 -20.52
C MET A 184 -10.72 -4.59 -20.07
N PHE A 185 -10.27 -4.26 -18.85
CA PHE A 185 -10.36 -2.92 -18.26
C PHE A 185 -9.01 -2.44 -17.76
N GLY A 186 -8.87 -1.12 -17.63
CA GLY A 186 -7.76 -0.49 -16.94
C GLY A 186 -7.11 0.61 -17.76
N ASN A 187 -5.97 1.08 -17.29
CA ASN A 187 -5.18 2.09 -17.97
C ASN A 187 -4.01 1.40 -18.69
N PRO A 188 -3.81 1.58 -20.01
CA PRO A 188 -2.71 0.98 -20.77
C PRO A 188 -1.30 1.24 -20.20
N ALA A 189 -1.12 2.31 -19.43
CA ALA A 189 0.13 2.66 -18.77
C ALA A 189 0.32 2.04 -17.36
N SER A 190 -0.65 1.25 -16.88
CA SER A 190 -0.73 0.66 -15.53
C SER A 190 -0.97 -0.85 -15.60
N THR A 191 -1.49 -1.44 -14.52
CA THR A 191 -2.12 -2.77 -14.50
C THR A 191 -3.51 -2.69 -15.15
N GLN A 192 -3.87 -3.72 -15.91
CA GLN A 192 -5.20 -3.97 -16.45
C GLN A 192 -5.77 -5.24 -15.82
N ILE A 193 -7.06 -5.48 -16.05
CA ILE A 193 -7.69 -6.76 -15.75
C ILE A 193 -8.28 -7.37 -17.01
N VAL A 194 -8.22 -8.70 -17.10
CA VAL A 194 -8.99 -9.55 -18.00
C VAL A 194 -10.04 -10.27 -17.15
N VAL A 195 -11.29 -10.18 -17.54
CA VAL A 195 -12.40 -10.90 -16.91
C VAL A 195 -12.93 -11.93 -17.90
N ILE A 196 -13.10 -13.17 -17.46
CA ILE A 196 -13.70 -14.26 -18.24
C ILE A 196 -14.67 -15.07 -17.37
N GLY A 197 -15.60 -15.79 -17.99
CA GLY A 197 -16.44 -16.77 -17.29
C GLY A 197 -15.64 -17.94 -16.69
N LYS A 198 -16.23 -18.65 -15.72
CA LYS A 198 -15.61 -19.79 -15.01
C LYS A 198 -15.36 -20.99 -15.94
N ASP A 199 -16.27 -21.24 -16.88
CA ASP A 199 -16.14 -22.23 -17.96
C ASP A 199 -16.02 -21.49 -19.32
N PRO A 200 -14.83 -20.96 -19.66
CA PRO A 200 -14.65 -20.12 -20.84
C PRO A 200 -14.81 -20.90 -22.15
N LEU A 201 -15.29 -20.22 -23.19
CA LEU A 201 -15.39 -20.76 -24.55
C LEU A 201 -14.06 -20.66 -25.30
N ASP A 202 -13.58 -21.76 -25.87
CA ASP A 202 -12.63 -21.73 -26.97
C ASP A 202 -13.40 -21.54 -28.29
N GLN A 203 -13.60 -20.27 -28.66
CA GLN A 203 -14.33 -19.91 -29.88
C GLN A 203 -13.54 -20.30 -31.13
N SER A 204 -12.21 -20.20 -31.05
CA SER A 204 -11.27 -20.54 -32.12
C SER A 204 -11.35 -22.03 -32.52
N ALA A 205 -11.72 -22.91 -31.59
CA ALA A 205 -12.00 -24.33 -31.83
C ALA A 205 -13.40 -24.63 -32.41
N GLY A 206 -14.17 -23.60 -32.79
CA GLY A 206 -15.49 -23.73 -33.41
C GLY A 206 -16.67 -23.76 -32.44
N GLY A 207 -16.44 -23.37 -31.18
CA GLY A 207 -17.50 -23.17 -30.19
C GLY A 207 -18.41 -21.97 -30.51
N ASN A 208 -19.63 -21.98 -29.97
CA ASN A 208 -20.58 -20.85 -30.12
C ASN A 208 -20.76 -20.14 -28.78
N ILE A 209 -20.89 -18.81 -28.79
CA ILE A 209 -21.02 -17.96 -27.59
C ILE A 209 -22.13 -18.39 -26.64
N THR A 210 -23.13 -19.13 -27.11
CA THR A 210 -24.24 -19.65 -26.31
C THR A 210 -23.98 -20.99 -25.62
N THR A 211 -22.79 -21.57 -25.77
CA THR A 211 -22.49 -22.96 -25.33
C THR A 211 -21.69 -23.05 -24.03
N LYS A 212 -21.13 -21.94 -23.57
CA LYS A 212 -20.22 -21.82 -22.43
C LYS A 212 -20.47 -20.51 -21.69
N ASP A 213 -19.71 -20.25 -20.63
CA ASP A 213 -19.95 -19.08 -19.80
C ASP A 213 -19.68 -17.78 -20.57
N VAL A 214 -20.62 -16.84 -20.43
CA VAL A 214 -20.49 -15.47 -20.94
C VAL A 214 -20.60 -14.47 -19.80
N LEU A 215 -19.86 -13.38 -19.92
CA LEU A 215 -20.07 -12.18 -19.11
C LEU A 215 -21.23 -11.41 -19.68
N ASN A 216 -22.26 -11.21 -18.86
CA ASN A 216 -23.42 -10.46 -19.26
C ASN A 216 -23.38 -9.06 -18.64
N ILE A 217 -23.19 -8.05 -19.49
CA ILE A 217 -23.02 -6.66 -19.09
C ILE A 217 -24.34 -5.91 -19.25
N SER A 218 -24.78 -5.28 -18.16
CA SER A 218 -25.94 -4.40 -18.16
C SER A 218 -25.50 -2.98 -17.83
N GLN A 219 -25.80 -2.04 -18.72
CA GLN A 219 -25.67 -0.60 -18.49
C GLN A 219 -26.99 0.04 -17.99
N ALA A 220 -28.01 -0.77 -17.68
CA ALA A 220 -29.29 -0.26 -17.20
C ALA A 220 -29.17 0.27 -15.76
N GLY A 221 -29.82 1.41 -15.46
CA GLY A 221 -29.96 1.89 -14.07
C GLY A 221 -28.78 2.69 -13.51
N SER A 222 -28.15 3.54 -14.32
CA SER A 222 -27.08 4.50 -13.95
C SER A 222 -25.72 3.92 -13.55
N THR A 223 -25.60 2.61 -13.35
CA THR A 223 -24.34 1.92 -13.08
C THR A 223 -24.17 0.75 -14.05
N THR A 224 -22.93 0.46 -14.46
CA THR A 224 -22.64 -0.74 -15.25
C THR A 224 -22.43 -1.92 -14.29
N SER A 225 -23.17 -3.00 -14.50
CA SER A 225 -23.08 -4.23 -13.72
C SER A 225 -22.68 -5.39 -14.62
N PHE A 226 -22.04 -6.39 -14.02
CA PHE A 226 -21.72 -7.65 -14.69
C PHE A 226 -22.34 -8.83 -13.93
N GLY A 227 -22.88 -9.78 -14.68
CA GLY A 227 -23.22 -11.12 -14.21
C GLY A 227 -22.59 -12.18 -15.13
N VAL A 228 -22.91 -13.44 -14.87
CA VAL A 228 -22.46 -14.59 -15.68
C VAL A 228 -23.69 -15.33 -16.15
N ASN A 229 -23.80 -15.58 -17.47
CA ASN A 229 -24.97 -16.23 -18.11
C ASN A 229 -26.34 -15.54 -17.85
N GLY A 230 -26.34 -14.35 -17.27
CA GLY A 230 -27.50 -13.59 -16.86
C GLY A 230 -27.09 -12.31 -16.11
N ASN A 231 -28.04 -11.53 -15.62
CA ASN A 231 -27.74 -10.26 -14.93
C ASN A 231 -27.25 -10.43 -13.48
N GLN A 232 -27.01 -11.67 -13.04
CA GLN A 232 -26.52 -12.03 -11.71
C GLN A 232 -25.39 -13.06 -11.84
N ILE A 233 -24.74 -13.37 -10.73
CA ILE A 233 -23.88 -14.55 -10.61
C ILE A 233 -24.59 -15.51 -9.65
N ASN A 234 -25.07 -16.64 -10.18
CA ASN A 234 -25.81 -17.64 -9.42
C ASN A 234 -24.87 -18.67 -8.76
N PRO A 235 -25.36 -19.44 -7.77
CA PRO A 235 -24.60 -20.55 -7.21
C PRO A 235 -24.10 -21.52 -8.29
N GLY A 236 -22.79 -21.77 -8.31
CA GLY A 236 -22.14 -22.63 -9.31
C GLY A 236 -21.53 -21.88 -10.50
N GLU A 237 -21.98 -20.65 -10.75
CA GLU A 237 -21.39 -19.75 -11.75
C GLU A 237 -20.19 -19.00 -11.14
N GLY A 238 -19.40 -18.35 -11.99
CA GLY A 238 -18.32 -17.50 -11.54
C GLY A 238 -17.58 -16.84 -12.71
N ALA A 239 -16.67 -15.95 -12.35
CA ALA A 239 -15.74 -15.33 -13.29
C ALA A 239 -14.32 -15.39 -12.72
N PHE A 240 -13.34 -15.44 -13.61
CA PHE A 240 -11.95 -15.23 -13.26
C PHE A 240 -11.56 -13.80 -13.62
N ILE A 241 -10.93 -13.10 -12.68
CA ILE A 241 -10.32 -11.79 -12.90
C ILE A 241 -8.81 -12.00 -12.85
N THR A 242 -8.14 -11.71 -13.96
CA THR A 242 -6.69 -11.88 -14.12
C THR A 242 -6.06 -10.50 -14.27
N TYR A 243 -5.09 -10.17 -13.43
CA TYR A 243 -4.32 -8.93 -13.55
C TYR A 243 -3.26 -9.08 -14.64
N VAL A 244 -3.16 -8.10 -15.54
CA VAL A 244 -2.26 -8.15 -16.70
C VAL A 244 -1.61 -6.79 -16.96
N THR A 245 -0.59 -6.77 -17.81
CA THR A 245 0.01 -5.56 -18.40
C THR A 245 0.14 -5.71 -19.91
N GLY A 246 0.15 -4.57 -20.61
CA GLY A 246 0.32 -4.53 -22.05
C GLY A 246 -0.91 -5.03 -22.81
N ALA A 247 -2.11 -4.87 -22.24
CA ALA A 247 -3.35 -5.15 -22.94
C ALA A 247 -3.41 -4.35 -24.27
N ASN A 248 -3.87 -4.99 -25.34
CA ASN A 248 -4.07 -4.31 -26.62
C ASN A 248 -5.14 -3.23 -26.45
N THR A 249 -4.77 -1.97 -26.70
CA THR A 249 -5.63 -0.81 -26.46
C THR A 249 -6.91 -0.79 -27.29
N ASN A 250 -6.96 -1.52 -28.40
CA ASN A 250 -8.18 -1.66 -29.20
C ASN A 250 -9.21 -2.54 -28.48
N PHE A 251 -8.75 -3.53 -27.73
CA PHE A 251 -9.61 -4.49 -27.02
C PHE A 251 -9.73 -4.18 -25.53
N LEU A 252 -9.44 -2.94 -25.14
CA LEU A 252 -9.56 -2.44 -23.78
C LEU A 252 -10.77 -1.50 -23.72
N VAL A 253 -11.64 -1.64 -22.71
CA VAL A 253 -12.74 -0.69 -22.49
C VAL A 253 -12.18 0.72 -22.28
N PRO A 254 -12.72 1.76 -22.96
CA PRO A 254 -13.99 1.78 -23.71
C PRO A 254 -13.87 1.54 -25.22
N ASN A 255 -12.70 1.18 -25.74
CA ASN A 255 -12.52 0.93 -27.18
C ASN A 255 -13.07 -0.44 -27.61
N LEU A 256 -13.09 -1.40 -26.68
CA LEU A 256 -13.66 -2.74 -26.88
C LEU A 256 -15.16 -2.65 -27.18
N ASP A 257 -15.58 -3.15 -28.34
CA ASP A 257 -16.99 -3.35 -28.66
C ASP A 257 -17.47 -4.79 -28.40
N GLN A 258 -18.78 -5.02 -28.51
CA GLN A 258 -19.38 -6.34 -28.25
C GLN A 258 -18.91 -7.40 -29.26
N ASN A 259 -18.82 -7.07 -30.55
CA ASN A 259 -18.42 -8.04 -31.57
C ASN A 259 -16.96 -8.46 -31.38
N GLU A 260 -16.13 -7.54 -30.91
CA GLU A 260 -14.73 -7.80 -30.56
C GLU A 260 -14.62 -8.63 -29.28
N ALA A 261 -15.48 -8.37 -28.29
CA ALA A 261 -15.54 -9.10 -27.03
C ALA A 261 -16.10 -10.54 -27.17
N ASP A 262 -16.73 -10.84 -28.31
CA ASP A 262 -17.24 -12.17 -28.70
C ASP A 262 -16.18 -13.05 -29.38
N VAL A 263 -14.95 -12.54 -29.53
CA VAL A 263 -13.83 -13.24 -30.17
C VAL A 263 -12.74 -13.48 -29.13
N GLU A 264 -12.64 -14.71 -28.63
CA GLU A 264 -11.68 -15.10 -27.58
C GLU A 264 -10.22 -14.78 -27.95
N ALA A 265 -9.84 -14.88 -29.22
CA ALA A 265 -8.52 -14.50 -29.71
C ALA A 265 -8.17 -13.00 -29.54
N ASN A 266 -9.15 -12.13 -29.25
CA ASN A 266 -8.91 -10.71 -28.95
C ASN A 266 -8.48 -10.47 -27.50
N ILE A 267 -8.47 -11.51 -26.63
CA ILE A 267 -7.80 -11.45 -25.34
C ILE A 267 -6.29 -11.36 -25.59
N ALA A 268 -5.78 -10.13 -25.68
CA ALA A 268 -4.40 -9.85 -26.04
C ALA A 268 -3.76 -8.96 -24.98
N PHE A 269 -2.77 -9.51 -24.27
CA PHE A 269 -1.93 -8.82 -23.29
C PHE A 269 -0.52 -9.41 -23.30
N THR A 270 0.43 -8.73 -22.66
CA THR A 270 1.85 -9.11 -22.70
C THR A 270 2.28 -9.95 -21.52
N ASN A 271 1.91 -9.56 -20.29
CA ASN A 271 2.29 -10.28 -19.08
C ASN A 271 1.13 -10.36 -18.08
N VAL A 272 1.13 -11.41 -17.26
CA VAL A 272 0.32 -11.48 -16.04
C VAL A 272 1.01 -10.73 -14.89
N VAL A 273 0.22 -10.20 -13.96
CA VAL A 273 0.68 -9.49 -12.78
C VAL A 273 0.24 -10.25 -11.53
N ASN A 274 1.14 -10.39 -10.57
CA ASN A 274 0.79 -10.91 -9.25
C ASN A 274 0.22 -9.77 -8.39
N ALA A 275 -0.89 -10.03 -7.71
CA ALA A 275 -1.46 -9.14 -6.71
C ALA A 275 -1.35 -9.78 -5.32
N SER A 276 -0.99 -9.00 -4.31
CA SER A 276 -0.92 -9.43 -2.91
C SER A 276 -2.30 -9.50 -2.25
N SER A 277 -3.25 -8.71 -2.74
CA SER A 277 -4.63 -8.67 -2.26
C SER A 277 -5.58 -8.24 -3.38
N ALA A 278 -6.86 -8.56 -3.21
CA ALA A 278 -7.94 -8.11 -4.07
C ALA A 278 -9.21 -7.98 -3.23
N SER A 279 -10.03 -6.99 -3.55
CA SER A 279 -11.38 -6.84 -3.01
C SER A 279 -12.35 -6.55 -4.15
N PHE A 280 -13.63 -6.79 -3.91
CA PHE A 280 -14.69 -6.43 -4.83
C PHE A 280 -15.89 -5.95 -4.04
N THR A 281 -16.66 -5.05 -4.64
CA THR A 281 -17.90 -4.55 -4.05
C THR A 281 -19.09 -5.27 -4.69
N VAL A 282 -19.96 -5.84 -3.87
CA VAL A 282 -21.22 -6.41 -4.33
C VAL A 282 -22.26 -5.30 -4.40
N ASN A 283 -22.71 -4.97 -5.61
CA ASN A 283 -23.68 -3.88 -5.80
C ASN A 283 -25.10 -4.28 -5.37
N GLN A 284 -25.47 -5.56 -5.49
CA GLN A 284 -26.81 -6.05 -5.17
C GLN A 284 -26.80 -7.57 -4.91
N THR A 285 -27.72 -8.03 -4.06
CA THR A 285 -28.06 -9.45 -3.85
C THR A 285 -29.48 -9.75 -4.34
N ASN A 286 -29.77 -11.01 -4.68
CA ASN A 286 -31.12 -11.46 -5.03
C ASN A 286 -31.48 -12.77 -4.27
N PRO A 287 -32.55 -12.81 -3.44
CA PRO A 287 -33.43 -11.68 -3.09
C PRO A 287 -32.64 -10.57 -2.38
N GLY A 288 -33.04 -9.31 -2.59
CA GLY A 288 -32.35 -8.17 -1.99
C GLY A 288 -32.44 -8.21 -0.48
N VAL A 289 -31.31 -8.38 0.20
CA VAL A 289 -31.21 -8.30 1.66
C VAL A 289 -30.37 -7.07 2.02
N GLY A 290 -31.05 -5.94 2.24
CA GLY A 290 -30.44 -4.70 2.74
C GLY A 290 -29.35 -4.08 1.86
N PRO A 291 -28.72 -2.97 2.29
CA PRO A 291 -27.45 -2.53 1.73
C PRO A 291 -26.42 -3.63 1.94
N VAL A 292 -25.70 -3.99 0.88
CA VAL A 292 -24.54 -4.89 0.93
C VAL A 292 -23.32 -4.09 1.35
#